data_AF-A0A1I6UMW4-F1
#
_entry.id   AF-A0A1I6UMW4-F1
#
_cell.length_a   1.000
_cell.length_b   1.000
_cell.length_c   1.000
_cell.angle_alpha   90.00
_cell.angle_beta   90.00
_cell.angle_gamma   90.00
#
_symmetry.space_group_name_H-M   'P 1'
#
loop_
_entity.id
_entity.type
_entity.pdbx_description
1 polymer ?
#
loop_
_entity_poly.entity_id
_entity_poly.type
_entity_poly.pdbx_seq_one_letter_code
_entity_poly.pdbx_strand_id
1 'polypeptide(L)'
;MKYSIDVSLHPLVSDELFPVGALLSDVADFENGNWVEEMIKEIDQVLNSEKECGETVSYACCLEIRKDKTKAFFNFGDEEECEIETVELRRLIIQWLKMIEEIKGWVQEAPITTNRNGCKRYLDSRITTREENVLKYFLDIFPIVSFESMDIYQVGALLTNDVTDGVFHVQLIDQVLNHKKGTAVTESEAYSLEIRKAKTFVTNKTNGYQSEIETVELRRLIEQWVKMKERIRESVQWHNAI
;
A
#
# COMPACT_ATOMS: atom_id res chain seq x y z
N MET A 1 10.23 -14.87 10.57
CA MET A 1 10.90 -13.62 10.17
C MET A 1 9.97 -12.98 9.13
N LYS A 2 9.21 -11.95 9.52
CA LYS A 2 8.23 -11.29 8.66
C LYS A 2 9.00 -10.30 7.80
N TYR A 3 9.14 -10.58 6.51
CA TYR A 3 9.67 -9.61 5.56
C TYR A 3 8.49 -8.80 5.05
N SER A 4 8.34 -7.58 5.56
CA SER A 4 7.58 -6.53 4.94
C SER A 4 8.34 -6.06 3.71
N ILE A 5 7.61 -5.60 2.70
CA ILE A 5 8.16 -4.69 1.70
C ILE A 5 8.97 -3.64 2.47
N ASP A 6 10.24 -3.46 2.13
CA ASP A 6 11.14 -2.47 2.75
C ASP A 6 10.78 -1.05 2.26
N VAL A 7 9.50 -0.74 2.32
CA VAL A 7 8.87 0.54 2.10
C VAL A 7 8.05 0.70 3.37
N SER A 8 8.57 1.51 4.30
CA SER A 8 7.85 1.88 5.52
C SER A 8 6.40 2.21 5.18
N LEU A 9 5.46 1.87 6.07
CA LEU A 9 4.05 2.30 5.97
C LEU A 9 3.94 3.82 5.77
N HIS A 10 4.96 4.54 6.23
CA HIS A 10 5.15 5.98 6.07
C HIS A 10 6.51 6.23 5.43
N PRO A 11 6.63 5.99 4.12
CA PRO A 11 7.92 6.07 3.46
C PRO A 11 8.51 7.49 3.43
N LEU A 12 7.69 8.51 3.71
CA LEU A 12 8.10 9.91 3.81
C LEU A 12 8.66 10.30 5.19
N VAL A 13 8.60 9.40 6.18
CA VAL A 13 8.81 9.73 7.58
C VAL A 13 9.73 8.70 8.23
N SER A 14 10.75 9.15 8.96
CA SER A 14 11.62 8.27 9.74
C SER A 14 10.89 7.69 10.96
N ASP A 15 11.37 6.57 11.48
CA ASP A 15 10.80 5.94 12.69
C ASP A 15 10.74 6.88 13.90
N GLU A 16 11.67 7.85 14.00
CA GLU A 16 11.69 8.90 15.05
C GLU A 16 10.50 9.87 15.00
N LEU A 17 9.75 9.89 13.89
CA LEU A 17 8.57 10.70 13.67
C LEU A 17 7.32 9.81 13.56
N PHE A 18 7.30 8.69 14.28
CA PHE A 18 6.20 7.72 14.27
C PHE A 18 4.80 8.35 14.43
N PRO A 19 4.55 9.30 15.36
CA PRO A 19 3.25 9.97 15.44
C PRO A 19 2.87 10.72 14.16
N VAL A 20 3.82 11.36 13.48
CA VAL A 20 3.56 11.99 12.16
C VAL A 20 3.25 10.92 11.11
N GLY A 21 3.93 9.77 11.13
CA GLY A 21 3.57 8.63 10.30
C GLY A 21 2.12 8.20 10.53
N ALA A 22 1.72 7.97 11.78
CA ALA A 22 0.36 7.60 12.12
C ALA A 22 -0.68 8.68 11.72
N LEU A 23 -0.35 9.97 11.85
CA LEU A 23 -1.17 11.06 11.32
C LEU A 23 -1.37 10.93 9.79
N LEU A 24 -0.32 10.62 9.03
CA LEU A 24 -0.43 10.43 7.59
C LEU A 24 -1.30 9.21 7.22
N SER A 25 -1.31 8.15 8.04
CA SER A 25 -2.30 7.07 7.89
C SER A 25 -3.73 7.61 7.96
N ASP A 26 -4.04 8.41 8.99
CA ASP A 26 -5.37 8.99 9.15
C ASP A 26 -5.73 9.91 7.98
N VAL A 27 -4.79 10.74 7.51
CA VAL A 27 -5.00 11.62 6.34
C VAL A 27 -5.45 10.82 5.11
N ALA A 28 -4.88 9.64 4.90
CA ALA A 28 -5.25 8.76 3.80
C ALA A 28 -6.67 8.18 3.98
N ASP A 29 -7.04 7.85 5.21
CA ASP A 29 -8.36 7.29 5.55
C ASP A 29 -9.49 8.34 5.46
N PHE A 30 -9.15 9.63 5.60
CA PHE A 30 -10.11 10.74 5.60
C PHE A 30 -10.14 11.57 4.30
N GLU A 31 -9.69 11.04 3.16
CA GLU A 31 -9.70 11.76 1.86
C GLU A 31 -11.08 12.30 1.39
N ASN A 32 -12.19 11.92 2.05
CA ASN A 32 -13.53 12.46 1.81
C ASN A 32 -14.07 13.32 2.97
N GLY A 33 -13.24 13.64 3.97
CA GLY A 33 -13.60 14.45 5.12
C GLY A 33 -13.01 15.84 5.04
N ASN A 34 -13.81 16.85 5.41
CA ASN A 34 -13.33 18.23 5.62
C ASN A 34 -12.13 18.31 6.58
N TRP A 35 -11.84 17.25 7.34
CA TRP A 35 -10.79 17.22 8.35
C TRP A 35 -9.38 17.48 7.80
N VAL A 36 -8.99 16.89 6.65
CA VAL A 36 -7.64 17.13 6.08
C VAL A 36 -7.52 18.58 5.61
N GLU A 37 -8.56 19.12 4.97
CA GLU A 37 -8.62 20.52 4.55
C GLU A 37 -8.60 21.47 5.76
N GLU A 38 -9.34 21.13 6.83
CA GLU A 38 -9.37 21.86 8.09
C GLU A 38 -8.02 21.85 8.79
N MET A 39 -7.31 20.71 8.79
CA MET A 39 -5.96 20.61 9.35
C MET A 39 -4.95 21.47 8.56
N ILE A 40 -4.94 21.37 7.23
CA ILE A 40 -4.07 22.20 6.39
C ILE A 40 -4.37 23.68 6.61
N LYS A 41 -5.66 24.04 6.69
CA LYS A 41 -6.10 25.40 6.97
C LYS A 41 -5.61 25.88 8.35
N GLU A 42 -5.69 25.05 9.38
CA GLU A 42 -5.20 25.40 10.72
C GLU A 42 -3.69 25.65 10.71
N ILE A 43 -2.93 24.80 10.03
CA ILE A 43 -1.48 24.97 9.83
C ILE A 43 -1.20 26.28 9.07
N ASP A 44 -1.93 26.55 7.99
CA ASP A 44 -1.76 27.77 7.20
C ASP A 44 -2.05 29.04 8.01
N GLN A 45 -3.09 29.02 8.86
CA GLN A 45 -3.40 30.14 9.75
C GLN A 45 -2.27 30.43 10.74
N VAL A 46 -1.66 29.40 11.32
CA VAL A 46 -0.53 29.55 12.25
C VAL A 46 0.74 30.04 11.51
N LEU A 47 1.06 29.46 10.36
CA LEU A 47 2.22 29.87 9.55
C LEU A 47 2.10 31.33 9.07
N ASN A 48 0.90 31.74 8.65
CA ASN A 48 0.61 33.11 8.21
C ASN A 48 0.46 34.10 9.36
N SER A 49 0.64 33.66 10.62
CA SER A 49 0.49 34.50 11.83
C SER A 49 -0.93 35.07 11.99
N GLU A 50 -1.94 34.42 11.41
CA GLU A 50 -3.36 34.70 11.65
C GLU A 50 -3.81 34.12 13.02
N LYS A 51 -3.09 33.09 13.49
CA LYS A 51 -3.21 32.49 14.83
C LYS A 51 -1.83 32.31 15.46
N GLU A 52 -1.76 32.39 16.78
CA GLU A 52 -0.52 32.13 17.55
C GLU A 52 -0.26 30.63 17.73
N CYS A 53 -1.32 29.87 17.98
CA CYS A 53 -1.32 28.42 18.05
C CYS A 53 -2.61 27.86 17.44
N GLY A 54 -2.54 26.60 17.00
CA GLY A 54 -3.67 25.82 16.52
C GLY A 54 -3.63 24.43 17.13
N GLU A 55 -4.78 23.77 17.17
CA GLU A 55 -4.90 22.39 17.64
C GLU A 55 -5.76 21.61 16.67
N THR A 56 -5.34 20.40 16.32
CA THR A 56 -6.17 19.45 15.58
C THR A 56 -6.06 18.07 16.18
N VAL A 57 -7.15 17.32 16.13
CA VAL A 57 -7.22 15.97 16.66
C VAL A 57 -7.67 15.06 15.54
N SER A 58 -6.82 14.08 15.22
CA SER A 58 -7.15 12.94 14.39
C SER A 58 -7.55 11.77 15.30
N TYR A 59 -7.86 10.62 14.70
CA TYR A 59 -8.11 9.42 15.48
C TYR A 59 -6.82 8.94 16.17
N ALA A 60 -5.73 8.86 15.41
CA ALA A 60 -4.43 8.38 15.86
C ALA A 60 -3.64 9.41 16.67
N CYS A 61 -3.76 10.71 16.38
CA CYS A 61 -2.88 11.74 16.95
C CYS A 61 -3.61 13.02 17.34
N CYS A 62 -3.02 13.77 18.28
CA CYS A 62 -3.33 15.17 18.54
C CYS A 62 -2.14 16.03 18.11
N LEU A 63 -2.38 17.18 17.49
CA LEU A 63 -1.35 18.12 17.08
C LEU A 63 -1.51 19.44 17.84
N GLU A 64 -0.42 19.90 18.45
CA GLU A 64 -0.27 21.28 18.91
C GLU A 64 0.60 22.03 17.90
N ILE A 65 -0.02 22.90 17.10
CA ILE A 65 0.61 23.60 15.98
C ILE A 65 1.06 24.98 16.44
N ARG A 66 2.36 25.24 16.37
CA ARG A 66 2.94 26.59 16.54
C ARG A 66 3.65 27.01 15.27
N LYS A 67 4.09 28.27 15.20
CA LYS A 67 4.70 28.81 13.97
C LYS A 67 5.96 28.05 13.54
N ASP A 68 6.84 27.75 14.49
CA ASP A 68 8.13 27.15 14.20
C ASP A 68 8.10 25.62 14.26
N LYS A 69 7.32 25.08 15.21
CA LYS A 69 7.23 23.64 15.48
C LYS A 69 5.80 23.19 15.77
N THR A 70 5.50 21.98 15.35
CA THR A 70 4.30 21.25 15.73
C THR A 70 4.70 20.08 16.61
N LYS A 71 3.96 19.89 17.71
CA LYS A 71 4.05 18.68 18.52
C LYS A 71 2.96 17.72 18.09
N ALA A 72 3.31 16.47 17.84
CA ALA A 72 2.38 15.40 17.56
C ALA A 72 2.38 14.40 18.71
N PHE A 73 1.21 14.17 19.29
CA PHE A 73 0.97 13.24 20.40
C PHE A 73 0.20 12.04 19.89
N PHE A 74 0.71 10.84 20.09
CA PHE A 74 -0.01 9.62 19.73
C PHE A 74 -1.12 9.33 20.76
N ASN A 75 -2.36 9.14 20.30
CA ASN A 75 -3.53 8.94 21.16
C ASN A 75 -3.58 7.53 21.79
N PHE A 76 -2.83 6.57 21.24
CA PHE A 76 -2.91 5.15 21.62
C PHE A 76 -1.58 4.61 22.16
N GLY A 77 -1.22 4.96 23.40
CA GLY A 77 -0.03 4.37 24.05
C GLY A 77 0.60 5.29 25.10
N ASP A 78 1.69 4.81 25.70
CA ASP A 78 2.51 5.61 26.62
C ASP A 78 3.35 6.62 25.81
N GLU A 79 3.01 7.90 25.92
CA GLU A 79 3.84 9.11 25.71
C GLU A 79 4.73 9.19 24.44
N GLU A 80 4.36 8.53 23.33
CA GLU A 80 5.04 8.79 22.05
C GLU A 80 4.62 10.16 21.52
N GLU A 81 5.42 11.17 21.85
CA GLU A 81 5.39 12.50 21.27
C GLU A 81 6.58 12.70 20.33
N CYS A 82 6.36 13.47 19.27
CA CYS A 82 7.45 13.97 18.45
C CYS A 82 7.26 15.44 18.11
N GLU A 83 8.36 16.13 17.86
CA GLU A 83 8.35 17.49 17.34
C GLU A 83 8.82 17.50 15.88
N ILE A 84 8.15 18.30 15.07
CA ILE A 84 8.50 18.51 13.68
C ILE A 84 8.37 20.00 13.35
N GLU A 85 9.17 20.52 12.42
CA GLU A 85 8.98 21.89 11.94
C GLU A 85 7.60 22.01 11.29
N THR A 86 6.85 23.07 11.61
CA THR A 86 5.46 23.19 11.15
C THR A 86 5.34 23.26 9.64
N VAL A 87 6.30 23.95 9.00
CA VAL A 87 6.42 24.01 7.55
C VAL A 87 6.70 22.63 6.94
N GLU A 88 7.48 21.81 7.63
CA GLU A 88 7.86 20.47 7.20
C GLU A 88 6.68 19.50 7.32
N LEU A 89 5.94 19.55 8.42
CA LEU A 89 4.70 18.78 8.58
C LEU A 89 3.70 19.09 7.46
N ARG A 90 3.52 20.38 7.15
CA ARG A 90 2.66 20.81 6.04
C ARG A 90 3.12 20.23 4.70
N ARG A 91 4.43 20.27 4.44
CA ARG A 91 5.05 19.73 3.22
C ARG A 91 4.78 18.23 3.11
N LEU A 92 5.00 17.47 4.18
CA LEU A 92 4.76 16.04 4.25
C LEU A 92 3.29 15.68 3.99
N ILE A 93 2.33 16.37 4.61
CA ILE A 93 0.90 16.15 4.38
C ILE A 93 0.55 16.35 2.89
N ILE A 94 1.04 17.43 2.27
CA ILE A 94 0.75 17.73 0.87
C ILE A 94 1.43 16.72 -0.07
N GLN A 95 2.68 16.34 0.19
CA GLN A 95 3.38 15.33 -0.60
C GLN A 95 2.68 13.98 -0.51
N TRP A 96 2.26 13.60 0.70
CA TRP A 96 1.50 12.38 0.94
C TRP A 96 0.20 12.33 0.13
N LEU A 97 -0.58 13.42 0.16
CA LEU A 97 -1.83 13.53 -0.62
C LEU A 97 -1.58 13.39 -2.12
N LYS A 98 -0.58 14.10 -2.66
CA LYS A 98 -0.21 13.99 -4.09
C LYS A 98 0.19 12.57 -4.47
N MET A 99 0.99 11.91 -3.64
CA MET A 99 1.41 10.53 -3.89
C MET A 99 0.21 9.58 -3.90
N ILE A 100 -0.76 9.76 -2.98
CA ILE A 100 -2.00 8.98 -2.98
C ILE A 100 -2.81 9.22 -4.26
N GLU A 101 -2.97 10.48 -4.69
CA GLU A 101 -3.67 10.82 -5.94
C GLU A 101 -3.01 10.20 -7.18
N GLU A 102 -1.68 10.23 -7.26
CA GLU A 102 -0.89 9.60 -8.32
C GLU A 102 -1.14 8.08 -8.37
N ILE A 103 -1.04 7.42 -7.22
CA ILE A 103 -1.27 5.97 -7.10
C ILE A 103 -2.70 5.61 -7.49
N LYS A 104 -3.69 6.40 -7.06
CA LYS A 104 -5.09 6.25 -7.47
C LYS A 104 -5.25 6.36 -8.99
N GLY A 105 -4.58 7.32 -9.62
CA GLY A 105 -4.58 7.47 -11.08
C GLY A 105 -4.11 6.20 -11.78
N TRP A 106 -2.99 5.62 -11.34
CA TRP A 106 -2.44 4.39 -11.93
C TRP A 106 -3.38 3.20 -11.79
N VAL A 107 -4.06 3.08 -10.65
CA VAL A 107 -5.06 2.04 -10.40
C VAL A 107 -6.24 2.16 -11.36
N GLN A 108 -6.66 3.39 -11.68
CA GLN A 108 -7.76 3.63 -12.63
C GLN A 108 -7.37 3.37 -14.09
N GLU A 109 -6.11 3.59 -14.44
CA GLU A 109 -5.56 3.37 -15.79
C GLU A 109 -5.24 1.90 -16.08
N ALA A 110 -5.16 1.06 -15.05
CA ALA A 110 -4.84 -0.34 -15.21
C ALA A 110 -5.92 -1.12 -16.00
N PRO A 111 -5.52 -2.04 -16.90
CA PRO A 111 -6.43 -2.66 -17.87
C PRO A 111 -7.60 -3.44 -17.25
N ILE A 112 -8.76 -3.30 -17.89
CA ILE A 112 -10.15 -3.65 -17.48
C ILE A 112 -10.43 -5.18 -17.35
N THR A 113 -9.43 -6.07 -17.42
CA THR A 113 -9.70 -7.51 -17.19
C THR A 113 -10.10 -7.81 -15.75
N THR A 114 -9.87 -6.86 -14.84
CA THR A 114 -10.33 -6.88 -13.45
C THR A 114 -11.73 -6.30 -13.31
N ASN A 115 -12.56 -6.96 -12.51
CA ASN A 115 -13.89 -6.48 -12.16
C ASN A 115 -13.79 -5.10 -11.50
N ARG A 116 -14.02 -4.03 -12.28
CA ARG A 116 -14.01 -2.62 -11.85
C ARG A 116 -14.91 -2.38 -10.64
N ASN A 117 -15.95 -3.21 -10.45
CA ASN A 117 -16.85 -3.14 -9.31
C ASN A 117 -16.24 -3.71 -8.02
N GLY A 118 -15.23 -4.58 -8.10
CA GLY A 118 -14.48 -5.08 -6.94
C GLY A 118 -13.62 -3.96 -6.34
N CYS A 119 -12.68 -3.43 -7.12
CA CYS A 119 -11.87 -2.28 -6.69
C CYS A 119 -12.76 -1.11 -6.27
N LYS A 120 -13.79 -0.77 -7.06
CA LYS A 120 -14.69 0.35 -6.73
C LYS A 120 -15.53 0.08 -5.47
N ARG A 121 -16.12 -1.10 -5.30
CA ARG A 121 -16.89 -1.40 -4.08
C ARG A 121 -16.01 -1.40 -2.84
N TYR A 122 -14.76 -1.82 -2.93
CA TYR A 122 -13.87 -1.76 -1.78
C TYR A 122 -13.37 -0.33 -1.49
N LEU A 123 -13.01 0.45 -2.52
CA LEU A 123 -12.72 1.87 -2.40
C LEU A 123 -13.92 2.66 -1.83
N ASP A 124 -15.15 2.25 -2.18
CA ASP A 124 -16.40 2.87 -1.71
C ASP A 124 -16.92 2.26 -0.39
N SER A 125 -16.46 1.07 0.01
CA SER A 125 -16.98 0.37 1.20
C SER A 125 -16.31 0.89 2.47
N ARG A 126 -17.07 1.67 3.22
CA ARG A 126 -16.76 2.11 4.59
C ARG A 126 -16.69 0.96 5.63
N ILE A 127 -16.46 -0.29 5.22
CA ILE A 127 -16.80 -1.51 5.99
C ILE A 127 -15.60 -2.38 6.35
N THR A 128 -14.42 -2.22 5.75
CA THR A 128 -13.23 -2.84 6.36
C THR A 128 -12.80 -1.98 7.54
N THR A 129 -12.83 -2.57 8.72
CA THR A 129 -12.40 -1.99 9.99
C THR A 129 -11.14 -1.14 9.83
N ARG A 130 -11.16 0.05 10.45
CA ARG A 130 -10.02 0.86 10.92
C ARG A 130 -8.63 0.22 10.68
N GLU A 131 -7.69 1.00 10.14
CA GLU A 131 -6.22 0.92 10.37
C GLU A 131 -5.28 0.25 9.32
N GLU A 132 -5.68 -0.13 8.12
CA GLU A 132 -4.72 -0.67 7.12
C GLU A 132 -4.51 0.25 5.91
N ASN A 133 -3.81 1.35 6.19
CA ASN A 133 -3.05 2.26 5.30
C ASN A 133 -3.30 2.10 3.79
N VAL A 134 -3.88 3.12 3.15
CA VAL A 134 -4.14 3.22 1.70
C VAL A 134 -2.97 2.76 0.83
N LEU A 135 -1.72 2.98 1.25
CA LEU A 135 -0.53 2.49 0.55
C LEU A 135 -0.38 0.96 0.65
N LYS A 136 -0.53 0.39 1.85
CA LYS A 136 -0.60 -1.06 2.10
C LYS A 136 -1.76 -1.67 1.33
N TYR A 137 -2.92 -1.02 1.34
CA TYR A 137 -4.09 -1.39 0.57
C TYR A 137 -3.78 -1.44 -0.94
N PHE A 138 -3.18 -0.40 -1.52
CA PHE A 138 -2.82 -0.41 -2.96
C PHE A 138 -1.73 -1.43 -3.30
N LEU A 139 -0.75 -1.59 -2.42
CA LEU A 139 0.36 -2.53 -2.56
C LEU A 139 -0.09 -3.98 -2.46
N ASP A 140 -1.06 -4.28 -1.61
CA ASP A 140 -1.49 -5.65 -1.32
C ASP A 140 -2.73 -6.04 -2.12
N ILE A 141 -3.67 -5.12 -2.38
CA ILE A 141 -5.01 -5.48 -2.87
C ILE A 141 -5.19 -5.34 -4.38
N PHE A 142 -4.52 -4.40 -5.06
CA PHE A 142 -4.62 -4.31 -6.53
C PHE A 142 -4.38 -5.65 -7.28
N PRO A 143 -3.40 -6.47 -6.89
CA PRO A 143 -3.13 -7.76 -7.51
C PRO A 143 -4.13 -8.82 -7.00
N ILE A 144 -4.43 -8.80 -5.70
CA ILE A 144 -5.41 -9.70 -5.07
C ILE A 144 -6.77 -9.55 -5.73
N VAL A 145 -7.25 -8.34 -6.03
CA VAL A 145 -8.54 -8.14 -6.71
C VAL A 145 -8.53 -8.72 -8.13
N SER A 146 -7.40 -8.66 -8.83
CA SER A 146 -7.26 -9.36 -10.11
C SER A 146 -7.37 -10.86 -9.94
N PHE A 147 -6.68 -11.43 -8.94
CA PHE A 147 -6.72 -12.87 -8.68
C PHE A 147 -8.07 -13.34 -8.12
N GLU A 148 -8.74 -12.54 -7.30
CA GLU A 148 -10.10 -12.75 -6.80
C GLU A 148 -11.12 -12.80 -7.93
N SER A 149 -11.01 -11.89 -8.91
CA SER A 149 -11.90 -11.90 -10.08
C SER A 149 -11.73 -13.14 -10.96
N MET A 150 -10.65 -13.90 -10.75
CA MET A 150 -10.35 -15.15 -11.45
C MET A 150 -10.58 -16.40 -10.56
N ASP A 151 -11.14 -16.25 -9.35
CA ASP A 151 -11.29 -17.31 -8.33
C ASP A 151 -9.96 -17.94 -7.86
N ILE A 152 -8.89 -17.14 -7.79
CA ILE A 152 -7.52 -17.58 -7.46
C ILE A 152 -6.92 -16.78 -6.31
N TYR A 153 -7.70 -16.56 -5.25
CA TYR A 153 -7.28 -15.87 -4.02
C TYR A 153 -5.92 -16.35 -3.47
N GLN A 154 -5.62 -17.63 -3.68
CA GLN A 154 -4.43 -18.32 -3.19
C GLN A 154 -3.13 -17.81 -3.82
N VAL A 155 -3.18 -17.28 -5.06
CA VAL A 155 -1.99 -16.71 -5.73
C VAL A 155 -1.60 -15.39 -5.10
N GLY A 156 -2.58 -14.57 -4.70
CA GLY A 156 -2.33 -13.32 -3.98
C GLY A 156 -1.44 -13.55 -2.77
N ALA A 157 -1.83 -14.48 -1.90
CA ALA A 157 -1.09 -14.81 -0.67
C ALA A 157 0.33 -15.41 -0.88
N LEU A 158 0.65 -15.88 -2.10
CA LEU A 158 2.00 -16.33 -2.46
C LEU A 158 2.89 -15.18 -2.95
N LEU A 159 2.28 -14.08 -3.39
CA LEU A 159 2.97 -12.93 -3.98
C LEU A 159 3.03 -11.72 -3.03
N THR A 160 2.38 -11.78 -1.86
CA THR A 160 2.09 -10.60 -1.03
C THR A 160 3.27 -9.98 -0.28
N ASN A 161 4.45 -10.60 -0.21
CA ASN A 161 5.46 -10.16 0.75
C ASN A 161 6.65 -9.38 0.16
N ASP A 162 7.11 -9.67 -1.08
CA ASP A 162 8.26 -8.95 -1.68
C ASP A 162 8.23 -8.94 -3.23
N VAL A 163 8.62 -7.81 -3.84
CA VAL A 163 8.90 -7.69 -5.28
C VAL A 163 9.89 -8.75 -5.75
N THR A 164 10.88 -9.09 -4.92
CA THR A 164 11.86 -10.15 -5.22
C THR A 164 11.19 -11.51 -5.41
N ASP A 165 10.11 -11.79 -4.67
CA ASP A 165 9.31 -13.01 -4.85
C ASP A 165 8.62 -13.00 -6.22
N GLY A 166 8.04 -11.89 -6.66
CA GLY A 166 7.42 -11.82 -7.99
C GLY A 166 8.42 -12.00 -9.13
N VAL A 167 9.58 -11.35 -9.04
CA VAL A 167 10.67 -11.52 -10.03
C VAL A 167 11.13 -12.98 -10.08
N PHE A 168 11.31 -13.61 -8.91
CA PHE A 168 11.62 -15.04 -8.82
C PHE A 168 10.55 -15.92 -9.50
N HIS A 169 9.26 -15.65 -9.24
CA HIS A 169 8.17 -16.41 -9.84
C HIS A 169 8.11 -16.22 -11.38
N VAL A 170 8.34 -15.01 -11.90
CA VAL A 170 8.43 -14.77 -13.36
C VAL A 170 9.57 -15.60 -13.96
N GLN A 171 10.76 -15.57 -13.35
CA GLN A 171 11.90 -16.37 -13.83
C GLN A 171 11.61 -17.88 -13.80
N LEU A 172 10.92 -18.36 -12.77
CA LEU A 172 10.54 -19.77 -12.65
C LEU A 172 9.54 -20.17 -13.73
N ILE A 173 8.53 -19.34 -14.00
CA ILE A 173 7.58 -19.54 -15.09
C ILE A 173 8.30 -19.52 -16.45
N ASP A 174 9.23 -18.60 -16.66
CA ASP A 174 10.03 -18.53 -17.88
C ASP A 174 10.85 -19.79 -18.13
N GLN A 175 11.38 -20.41 -17.07
CA GLN A 175 12.08 -21.70 -17.20
C GLN A 175 11.15 -22.82 -17.66
N VAL A 176 9.91 -22.85 -17.17
CA VAL A 176 8.90 -23.85 -17.57
C VAL A 176 8.41 -23.61 -19.01
N LEU A 177 8.09 -22.37 -19.35
CA LEU A 177 7.62 -22.00 -20.70
C LEU A 177 8.68 -22.26 -21.78
N ASN A 178 9.96 -21.99 -21.47
CA ASN A 178 11.09 -22.18 -22.38
C ASN A 178 11.68 -23.60 -22.37
N HIS A 179 10.97 -24.59 -21.81
CA HIS A 179 11.41 -26.00 -21.74
C HIS A 179 12.72 -26.26 -20.98
N LYS A 180 13.20 -25.30 -20.18
CA LYS A 180 14.37 -25.49 -19.30
C LYS A 180 14.00 -26.34 -18.08
N LYS A 181 12.72 -26.36 -17.70
CA LYS A 181 12.12 -27.23 -16.68
C LYS A 181 10.81 -27.81 -17.19
N GLY A 182 10.52 -29.08 -16.89
CA GLY A 182 9.24 -29.70 -17.24
C GLY A 182 8.09 -29.24 -16.34
N THR A 183 8.38 -29.07 -15.05
CA THR A 183 7.45 -28.59 -14.02
C THR A 183 8.26 -27.87 -12.95
N ALA A 184 7.67 -26.86 -12.32
CA ALA A 184 8.26 -26.20 -11.16
C ALA A 184 7.22 -26.14 -10.03
N VAL A 185 7.69 -26.24 -8.78
CA VAL A 185 6.85 -26.14 -7.60
C VAL A 185 7.43 -25.07 -6.67
N THR A 186 6.57 -24.17 -6.21
CA THR A 186 6.88 -23.19 -5.15
C THR A 186 5.84 -23.33 -4.05
N GLU A 187 6.25 -23.07 -2.81
CA GLU A 187 5.40 -23.30 -1.65
C GLU A 187 5.60 -22.23 -0.58
N SER A 188 4.51 -21.86 0.08
CA SER A 188 4.50 -21.12 1.35
C SER A 188 3.93 -22.01 2.47
N GLU A 189 3.77 -21.46 3.67
CA GLU A 189 3.14 -22.17 4.80
C GLU A 189 1.71 -22.61 4.46
N ALA A 190 0.93 -21.76 3.78
CA ALA A 190 -0.49 -21.98 3.52
C ALA A 190 -0.80 -22.49 2.11
N TYR A 191 0.11 -22.30 1.14
CA TYR A 191 -0.17 -22.56 -0.27
C TYR A 191 0.97 -23.28 -1.00
N SER A 192 0.63 -23.98 -2.08
CA SER A 192 1.59 -24.47 -3.08
C SER A 192 1.17 -24.06 -4.47
N LEU A 193 2.17 -23.87 -5.34
CA LEU A 193 2.03 -23.47 -6.72
C LEU A 193 2.77 -24.48 -7.60
N GLU A 194 2.03 -25.27 -8.37
CA GLU A 194 2.58 -26.21 -9.34
C GLU A 194 2.46 -25.62 -10.75
N ILE A 195 3.59 -25.19 -11.30
CA ILE A 195 3.71 -24.51 -12.59
C ILE A 195 4.05 -25.54 -13.67
N ARG A 196 3.09 -25.76 -14.58
CA ARG A 196 3.31 -26.56 -15.81
C ARG A 196 3.23 -25.64 -17.03
N LYS A 197 3.60 -26.15 -18.20
CA LYS A 197 3.68 -25.33 -19.42
C LYS A 197 2.35 -24.68 -19.81
N ALA A 198 1.26 -25.44 -19.78
CA ALA A 198 -0.07 -24.94 -20.15
C ALA A 198 -0.76 -24.27 -18.95
N LYS A 199 -0.82 -24.98 -17.83
CA LYS A 199 -1.52 -24.54 -16.63
C LYS A 199 -0.64 -24.51 -15.40
N THR A 200 -0.97 -23.59 -14.51
CA THR A 200 -0.48 -23.54 -13.14
C THR A 200 -1.61 -23.88 -12.19
N PHE A 201 -1.32 -24.73 -11.21
CA PHE A 201 -2.24 -25.13 -10.17
C PHE A 201 -1.84 -24.50 -8.84
N VAL A 202 -2.83 -24.03 -8.10
CA VAL A 202 -2.63 -23.36 -6.83
C VAL A 202 -3.44 -24.09 -5.78
N THR A 203 -2.78 -24.62 -4.76
CA THR A 203 -3.43 -25.48 -3.76
C THR A 203 -3.33 -24.84 -2.38
N ASN A 204 -4.47 -24.71 -1.70
CA ASN A 204 -4.51 -24.37 -0.29
C ASN A 204 -4.21 -25.63 0.54
N LYS A 205 -3.11 -25.60 1.29
CA LYS A 205 -2.63 -26.76 2.06
C LYS A 205 -3.55 -27.12 3.24
N THR A 206 -4.32 -26.17 3.74
CA THR A 206 -5.20 -26.35 4.91
C THR A 206 -6.46 -27.13 4.55
N ASN A 207 -7.09 -26.81 3.41
CA ASN A 207 -8.38 -27.40 3.02
C ASN A 207 -8.33 -28.22 1.72
N GLY A 208 -7.18 -28.28 1.05
CA GLY A 208 -6.98 -29.01 -0.20
C GLY A 208 -7.64 -28.39 -1.42
N TYR A 209 -8.25 -27.20 -1.29
CA TYR A 209 -8.88 -26.53 -2.42
C TYR A 209 -7.83 -26.14 -3.46
N GLN A 210 -8.13 -26.40 -4.73
CA GLN A 210 -7.22 -26.17 -5.85
C GLN A 210 -7.88 -25.29 -6.92
N SER A 211 -7.18 -24.24 -7.34
CA SER A 211 -7.52 -23.40 -8.49
C SER A 211 -6.52 -23.62 -9.62
N GLU A 212 -6.90 -23.26 -10.85
CA GLU A 212 -6.03 -23.34 -12.02
C GLU A 212 -6.05 -22.05 -12.86
N ILE A 213 -4.93 -21.74 -13.50
CA ILE A 213 -4.76 -20.60 -14.41
C ILE A 213 -3.83 -20.97 -15.56
N GLU A 214 -4.07 -20.42 -16.74
CA GLU A 214 -3.11 -20.52 -17.85
C GLU A 214 -1.77 -19.92 -17.43
N THR A 215 -0.68 -20.67 -17.58
CA THR A 215 0.64 -20.26 -17.06
C THR A 215 1.14 -18.96 -17.69
N VAL A 216 0.81 -18.73 -18.97
CA VAL A 216 1.11 -17.47 -19.67
C VAL A 216 0.34 -16.29 -19.08
N GLU A 217 -0.88 -16.52 -18.61
CA GLU A 217 -1.70 -15.50 -17.99
C GLU A 217 -1.22 -15.19 -16.57
N LEU A 218 -0.88 -16.22 -15.78
CA LEU A 218 -0.25 -16.04 -14.49
C LEU A 218 1.05 -15.22 -14.60
N ARG A 219 1.90 -15.54 -15.57
CA ARG A 219 3.13 -14.77 -15.84
C ARG A 219 2.82 -13.29 -16.09
N ARG A 220 1.84 -13.01 -16.96
CA ARG A 220 1.42 -11.64 -17.30
C ARG A 220 0.96 -10.88 -16.07
N LEU A 221 0.17 -11.51 -15.20
CA LEU A 221 -0.33 -10.91 -13.98
C LEU A 221 0.79 -10.61 -12.97
N ILE A 222 1.72 -11.55 -12.76
CA ILE A 222 2.88 -11.34 -11.89
C ILE A 222 3.78 -10.23 -12.44
N GLU A 223 4.00 -10.16 -13.75
CA GLU A 223 4.77 -9.05 -14.36
C GLU A 223 4.10 -7.69 -14.18
N GLN A 224 2.79 -7.61 -14.36
CA GLN A 224 2.04 -6.38 -14.10
C GLN A 224 2.16 -5.96 -12.63
N TRP A 225 2.11 -6.94 -11.73
CA TRP A 225 2.30 -6.72 -10.30
C TRP A 225 3.69 -6.16 -9.98
N VAL A 226 4.76 -6.80 -10.47
CA VAL A 226 6.15 -6.36 -10.25
C VAL A 226 6.33 -4.92 -10.76
N LYS A 227 5.86 -4.62 -11.97
CA LYS A 227 5.95 -3.26 -12.55
C LYS A 227 5.21 -2.21 -11.74
N MET A 228 4.04 -2.57 -11.20
CA MET A 228 3.28 -1.65 -10.34
C MET A 228 4.04 -1.36 -9.05
N LYS A 229 4.60 -2.39 -8.40
CA LYS A 229 5.41 -2.23 -7.17
C LYS A 229 6.67 -1.40 -7.41
N GLU A 230 7.34 -1.61 -8.53
CA GLU A 230 8.51 -0.80 -8.94
C GLU A 230 8.14 0.67 -9.10
N ARG A 231 7.04 0.98 -9.82
CA ARG A 231 6.54 2.36 -9.97
C ARG A 231 6.19 3.02 -8.64
N ILE A 232 5.55 2.30 -7.72
CA ILE A 232 5.24 2.84 -6.39
C ILE A 232 6.54 3.14 -5.63
N ARG A 233 7.51 2.22 -5.66
CA ARG A 233 8.84 2.45 -5.05
C ARG A 233 9.53 3.67 -5.64
N GLU A 234 9.50 3.86 -6.96
CA GLU A 234 10.09 5.01 -7.64
C GLU A 234 9.40 6.33 -7.27
N SER A 235 8.07 6.36 -7.19
CA SER A 235 7.33 7.56 -6.75
C SER A 235 7.63 7.90 -5.30
N VAL A 236 7.66 6.90 -4.41
CA VAL A 236 8.09 7.07 -3.02
C VAL A 236 9.49 7.71 -2.95
N GLN A 237 10.45 7.18 -3.71
CA GLN A 237 11.82 7.71 -3.74
C GLN A 237 11.87 9.14 -4.29
N TRP A 238 11.03 9.46 -5.28
CA TRP A 238 10.94 10.79 -5.87
C TRP A 238 10.38 11.81 -4.87
N HIS A 239 9.29 11.49 -4.17
CA HIS A 239 8.71 12.37 -3.15
C HIS A 239 9.65 12.56 -1.95
N ASN A 240 10.46 11.55 -1.61
CA ASN A 240 11.50 11.66 -0.57
C ASN A 240 12.69 12.55 -0.96
N ALA A 241 12.94 12.77 -2.25
CA ALA A 241 14.09 13.52 -2.73
C ALA A 241 13.85 15.04 -2.86
N ILE A 242 12.60 15.49 -2.71
CA ILE A 242 12.13 16.88 -2.88
C ILE A 242 11.86 17.51 -1.54
#